data_AF-A0AAJ4KBM7-F1
#
_entry.id   AF-A0AAJ4KBM7-F1
#
_cell.length_a   1.000
_cell.length_b   1.000
_cell.length_c   1.000
_cell.angle_alpha   90.00
_cell.angle_beta   90.00
_cell.angle_gamma   90.00
#
_symmetry.space_group_name_H-M   'P 1'
#
loop_
_entity.id
_entity.type
_entity.pdbx_description
1 polymer ?
#
loop_
_entity_poly.entity_id
_entity_poly.type
_entity_poly.pdbx_seq_one_letter_code
_entity_poly.pdbx_strand_id
1 'polypeptide(L)'
;MRSNYFIKLNSLLLAFFCLPILTGCPGPGDRFRFDETALVSKKGDNVCVNIDNAQDYQPVDMGINLRGTPSKEKDFNFSPGLKVIEGELCIPPSYFHFENGSKYIVEFVLHPTLDNKEARSFVVGVGINNNQVYNFPLTDREFSRPYGSIKVPE
;
A
#
# COMPACT_ATOMS: atom_id res chain seq x y z
N MET A 1 63.87 15.62 -4.55
CA MET A 1 62.75 14.70 -4.86
C MET A 1 61.95 14.39 -3.58
N ARG A 2 61.05 15.29 -3.16
CA ARG A 2 60.30 15.08 -1.91
C ARG A 2 59.02 15.91 -1.88
N SER A 3 58.15 15.74 -2.87
CA SER A 3 56.79 16.29 -2.81
C SER A 3 55.92 15.65 -3.88
N ASN A 4 55.47 14.43 -3.64
CA ASN A 4 54.40 13.77 -4.41
C ASN A 4 53.60 12.76 -3.56
N TYR A 5 54.08 12.43 -2.35
CA TYR A 5 53.42 11.47 -1.46
C TYR A 5 52.33 12.09 -0.56
N PHE A 6 52.45 13.38 -0.18
CA PHE A 6 51.48 14.03 0.71
C PHE A 6 50.13 14.33 0.04
N ILE A 7 50.13 14.65 -1.26
CA ILE A 7 48.90 14.96 -2.01
C ILE A 7 48.05 13.70 -2.23
N LYS A 8 48.68 12.54 -2.46
CA LYS A 8 47.98 11.26 -2.64
C LYS A 8 47.33 10.75 -1.36
N LEU A 9 47.95 10.97 -0.19
CA LEU A 9 47.42 10.53 1.10
C LEU A 9 46.16 11.32 1.52
N ASN A 10 46.14 12.63 1.22
CA ASN A 10 45.02 13.52 1.54
C ASN A 10 43.78 13.26 0.67
N SER A 11 43.99 12.91 -0.61
CA SER A 11 42.91 12.55 -1.54
C SER A 11 42.23 11.21 -1.19
N LEU A 12 43.01 10.21 -0.73
CA LEU A 12 42.47 8.93 -0.27
C LEU A 12 41.62 9.07 1.01
N LEU A 13 42.02 9.96 1.92
CA LEU A 13 41.29 10.23 3.16
C LEU A 13 39.97 10.98 2.91
N LEU A 14 39.93 11.93 1.97
CA LEU A 14 38.70 12.62 1.60
C LEU A 14 37.68 11.69 0.92
N ALA A 15 38.14 10.76 0.07
CA ALA A 15 37.26 9.78 -0.56
C ALA A 15 36.58 8.85 0.46
N PHE A 16 37.28 8.51 1.55
CA PHE A 16 36.77 7.62 2.60
C PHE A 16 35.62 8.23 3.42
N PHE A 17 35.61 9.56 3.60
CA PHE A 17 34.54 10.28 4.33
C PHE A 17 33.30 10.57 3.47
N CYS A 18 33.42 10.63 2.14
CA CYS A 18 32.28 10.90 1.25
C CYS A 18 31.52 9.64 0.82
N LEU A 19 32.14 8.45 0.90
CA LEU A 19 31.50 7.17 0.56
C LEU A 19 30.21 6.87 1.33
N PRO A 20 30.09 7.13 2.66
CA PRO A 20 28.84 6.85 3.38
C PRO A 20 27.69 7.81 3.04
N ILE A 21 27.94 8.95 2.38
CA ILE A 21 26.88 9.91 1.99
C ILE A 21 26.25 9.51 0.65
N LEU A 22 26.97 8.77 -0.21
CA LEU A 22 26.45 8.30 -1.50
C LEU A 22 25.55 7.06 -1.39
N THR A 23 25.57 6.34 -0.27
CA THR A 23 24.65 5.24 0.00
C THR A 23 23.54 5.73 0.94
N GLY A 24 22.53 6.40 0.40
CA GLY A 24 21.30 6.67 1.15
C GLY A 24 20.68 5.33 1.56
N CYS A 25 20.63 5.03 2.86
CA CYS A 25 19.82 3.92 3.34
C CYS A 25 18.35 4.28 3.09
N PRO A 26 17.59 3.48 2.31
CA PRO A 26 16.17 3.73 2.11
C PRO A 26 15.49 3.80 3.47
N GLY A 27 14.74 4.88 3.71
CA GLY A 27 13.92 5.02 4.89
C GLY A 27 12.86 3.91 4.96
N PRO A 28 12.21 3.70 6.12
CA PRO A 28 11.15 2.69 6.25
C PRO A 28 10.01 2.83 5.22
N GLY A 29 9.78 4.03 4.68
CA GLY A 29 8.81 4.29 3.61
C GLY A 29 9.33 4.03 2.18
N ASP A 30 10.64 3.88 1.99
CA ASP A 30 11.26 3.65 0.68
C ASP A 30 11.37 2.15 0.33
N ARG A 31 10.96 1.28 1.27
CA ARG A 31 10.96 -0.18 1.07
C ARG A 31 9.72 -0.58 0.29
N PHE A 32 9.93 -1.14 -0.90
CA PHE A 32 8.86 -1.73 -1.69
C PHE A 32 8.18 -2.86 -0.90
N ARG A 33 6.84 -2.84 -0.87
CA ARG A 33 6.02 -3.85 -0.21
C ARG A 33 5.04 -4.45 -1.22
N PHE A 34 4.77 -5.73 -1.06
CA PHE A 34 3.74 -6.39 -1.85
C PHE A 34 2.37 -6.05 -1.28
N ASP A 35 1.42 -5.88 -2.19
CA ASP A 35 0.04 -5.67 -1.85
C ASP A 35 -0.58 -6.99 -1.41
N GLU A 36 -1.24 -6.94 -0.26
CA GLU A 36 -2.14 -7.97 0.22
C GLU A 36 -3.52 -7.79 -0.43
N THR A 37 -4.30 -8.87 -0.46
CA THR A 37 -5.70 -8.82 -0.88
C THR A 37 -6.57 -9.44 0.20
N ALA A 38 -7.85 -9.07 0.20
CA ALA A 38 -8.76 -9.37 1.29
C ALA A 38 -10.18 -9.61 0.77
N LEU A 39 -10.96 -10.37 1.54
CA LEU A 39 -12.36 -10.58 1.25
C LEU A 39 -13.18 -9.34 1.62
N VAL A 40 -14.19 -9.05 0.81
CA VAL A 40 -15.15 -7.99 1.09
C VAL A 40 -16.52 -8.54 1.43
N SER A 41 -17.22 -7.82 2.29
CA SER A 41 -18.58 -8.14 2.67
C SER A 41 -19.38 -6.85 2.87
N LYS A 42 -20.70 -7.01 2.91
CA LYS A 42 -21.62 -5.95 3.29
C LYS A 42 -22.03 -6.12 4.74
N LYS A 43 -21.93 -5.05 5.55
CA LYS A 43 -22.44 -5.02 6.93
C LYS A 43 -23.32 -3.79 7.12
N GLY A 44 -24.64 -4.00 7.17
CA GLY A 44 -25.60 -2.90 7.06
C GLY A 44 -25.39 -2.18 5.73
N ASP A 45 -25.17 -0.87 5.77
CA ASP A 45 -24.85 -0.06 4.59
C ASP A 45 -23.35 0.12 4.33
N ASN A 46 -22.51 -0.47 5.18
CA ASN A 46 -21.06 -0.37 5.04
C ASN A 46 -20.51 -1.47 4.13
N VAL A 47 -19.46 -1.12 3.39
CA VAL A 47 -18.60 -2.08 2.70
C VAL A 47 -17.40 -2.36 3.60
N CYS A 48 -17.19 -3.60 3.99
CA CYS A 48 -16.12 -3.97 4.92
C CYS A 48 -15.10 -4.89 4.25
N VAL A 49 -13.82 -4.59 4.49
CA VAL A 49 -12.68 -5.42 4.09
C VAL A 49 -12.21 -6.20 5.31
N ASN A 50 -12.09 -7.53 5.18
CA ASN A 50 -11.59 -8.38 6.24
C ASN A 50 -10.05 -8.42 6.24
N ILE A 51 -9.44 -8.11 7.37
CA ILE A 51 -7.99 -7.98 7.52
C ILE A 51 -7.51 -8.98 8.57
N ASP A 52 -6.75 -9.98 8.11
CA ASP A 52 -6.09 -10.91 9.02
C ASP A 52 -5.01 -10.20 9.85
N ASN A 53 -4.90 -10.55 11.13
CA ASN A 53 -3.90 -10.01 12.06
C ASN A 53 -3.88 -8.47 12.13
N ALA A 54 -5.06 -7.84 12.11
CA ALA A 54 -5.18 -6.38 12.04
C ALA A 54 -5.00 -5.64 13.37
N GLN A 55 -4.67 -6.34 14.45
CA GLN A 55 -4.44 -5.71 15.75
C GLN A 55 -3.26 -4.74 15.65
N ASP A 56 -3.40 -3.59 16.31
CA ASP A 56 -2.37 -2.54 16.34
C ASP A 56 -2.05 -1.96 14.96
N TYR A 57 -3.05 -1.87 14.08
CA TYR A 57 -2.94 -1.22 12.78
C TYR A 57 -3.98 -0.12 12.62
N GLN A 58 -3.60 0.95 11.92
CA GLN A 58 -4.49 2.06 11.56
C GLN A 58 -4.31 2.43 10.08
N PRO A 59 -5.40 2.72 9.37
CA PRO A 59 -5.32 3.17 7.99
C PRO A 59 -4.74 4.59 7.95
N VAL A 60 -3.73 4.78 7.12
CA VAL A 60 -3.06 6.09 6.96
C VAL A 60 -3.28 6.67 5.56
N ASP A 61 -3.59 5.85 4.58
CA ASP A 61 -4.06 6.28 3.28
C ASP A 61 -5.17 5.38 2.77
N MET A 62 -5.95 5.90 1.82
CA MET A 62 -6.98 5.14 1.12
C MET A 62 -7.28 5.78 -0.24
N GLY A 63 -7.26 4.98 -1.29
CA GLY A 63 -7.81 5.31 -2.61
C GLY A 63 -9.01 4.44 -2.91
N ILE A 64 -10.11 5.03 -3.38
CA ILE A 64 -11.28 4.30 -3.86
C ILE A 64 -11.61 4.83 -5.25
N ASN A 65 -11.29 4.04 -6.27
CA ASN A 65 -11.36 4.48 -7.67
C ASN A 65 -12.15 3.47 -8.49
N LEU A 66 -12.84 3.92 -9.55
CA LEU A 66 -13.47 3.00 -10.49
C LEU A 66 -12.40 2.12 -11.16
N ARG A 67 -12.77 0.90 -11.50
CA ARG A 67 -11.86 0.02 -12.24
C ARG A 67 -11.51 0.64 -13.59
N GLY A 68 -10.21 0.71 -13.87
CA GLY A 68 -9.70 1.31 -15.11
C GLY A 68 -9.41 2.81 -15.02
N THR A 69 -9.64 3.46 -13.86
CA THR A 69 -9.19 4.84 -13.64
C THR A 69 -7.67 4.94 -13.90
N PRO A 70 -7.22 5.82 -14.82
CA PRO A 70 -5.80 6.00 -15.10
C PRO A 70 -5.01 6.40 -13.85
N SER A 71 -3.76 5.94 -13.71
CA SER A 71 -2.96 6.17 -12.49
C SER A 71 -2.80 7.65 -12.10
N LYS A 72 -2.83 8.57 -13.06
CA LYS A 72 -2.72 10.02 -12.82
C LYS A 72 -4.03 10.67 -12.34
N GLU A 73 -5.15 9.97 -12.52
CA GLU A 73 -6.50 10.43 -12.19
C GLU A 73 -7.05 9.77 -10.94
N LYS A 74 -6.30 8.81 -10.36
CA LYS A 74 -6.68 8.19 -9.09
C LYS A 74 -6.67 9.23 -7.99
N ASP A 75 -7.72 9.20 -7.18
CA ASP A 75 -7.83 10.02 -5.97
C ASP A 75 -7.42 9.21 -4.74
N PHE A 76 -6.73 9.88 -3.81
CA PHE A 76 -6.19 9.29 -2.59
C PHE A 76 -6.41 10.23 -1.41
N ASN A 77 -7.01 9.70 -0.36
CA ASN A 77 -7.12 10.34 0.94
C ASN A 77 -5.97 9.87 1.84
N PHE A 78 -5.02 10.76 2.14
CA PHE A 78 -3.87 10.50 3.03
C PHE A 78 -4.17 10.70 4.52
N SER A 79 -5.44 10.84 4.88
CA SER A 79 -5.91 10.86 6.26
C SER A 79 -7.36 10.38 6.32
N PRO A 80 -7.62 9.07 6.08
CA PRO A 80 -8.98 8.56 5.93
C PRO A 80 -9.83 8.70 7.20
N GLY A 81 -9.21 8.81 8.38
CA GLY A 81 -9.93 8.88 9.67
C GLY A 81 -10.75 7.62 10.00
N LEU A 82 -10.65 6.58 9.16
CA LEU A 82 -11.23 5.26 9.39
C LEU A 82 -10.41 4.48 10.42
N LYS A 83 -10.98 3.39 10.92
CA LYS A 83 -10.33 2.51 11.88
C LYS A 83 -10.54 1.06 11.48
N VAL A 84 -9.57 0.22 11.83
CA VAL A 84 -9.76 -1.22 11.81
C VAL A 84 -10.35 -1.63 13.16
N ILE A 85 -11.52 -2.24 13.13
CA ILE A 85 -12.25 -2.68 14.33
C ILE A 85 -12.53 -4.16 14.16
N GLU A 86 -12.16 -4.98 15.15
CA GLU A 86 -12.41 -6.43 15.14
C GLU A 86 -11.93 -7.16 13.87
N GLY A 87 -10.81 -6.71 13.31
CA GLY A 87 -10.24 -7.31 12.09
C GLY A 87 -10.89 -6.81 10.79
N GLU A 88 -11.68 -5.73 10.82
CA GLU A 88 -12.35 -5.21 9.64
C GLU A 88 -12.14 -3.72 9.46
N LEU A 89 -11.88 -3.32 8.21
CA LEU A 89 -11.92 -1.92 7.78
C LEU A 89 -13.25 -1.69 7.06
N CYS A 90 -14.19 -1.04 7.75
CA CYS A 90 -15.50 -0.73 7.20
C CYS A 90 -15.56 0.71 6.67
N ILE A 91 -16.03 0.84 5.43
CA ILE A 91 -16.18 2.10 4.71
C ILE A 91 -17.67 2.47 4.75
N PRO A 92 -18.06 3.50 5.53
CA PRO A 92 -19.45 3.93 5.60
C PRO A 92 -19.82 4.80 4.38
N PRO A 93 -21.12 4.88 4.02
CA PRO A 93 -21.60 5.77 2.95
C PRO A 93 -21.28 7.25 3.17
N SER A 94 -21.08 7.68 4.43
CA SER A 94 -20.64 9.03 4.77
C SER A 94 -19.20 9.32 4.40
N TYR A 95 -18.38 8.28 4.19
CA TYR A 95 -17.02 8.38 3.72
C TYR A 95 -16.95 8.23 2.19
N PHE A 96 -17.59 7.18 1.65
CA PHE A 96 -17.64 6.93 0.20
C PHE A 96 -18.92 6.20 -0.19
N HIS A 97 -19.59 6.69 -1.22
CA HIS A 97 -20.80 6.06 -1.76
C HIS A 97 -20.45 5.12 -2.92
N PHE A 98 -20.68 3.83 -2.73
CA PHE A 98 -20.47 2.84 -3.78
C PHE A 98 -21.73 2.69 -4.65
N GLU A 99 -21.60 3.02 -5.94
CA GLU A 99 -22.70 2.94 -6.90
C GLU A 99 -23.03 1.50 -7.28
N ASN A 100 -24.32 1.18 -7.36
CA ASN A 100 -24.77 -0.14 -7.79
C ASN A 100 -24.45 -0.39 -9.27
N GLY A 101 -23.93 -1.57 -9.60
CA GLY A 101 -23.47 -1.92 -10.95
C GLY A 101 -22.02 -1.55 -11.24
N SER A 102 -21.33 -0.94 -10.29
CA SER A 102 -19.95 -0.48 -10.44
C SER A 102 -18.92 -1.45 -9.86
N LYS A 103 -17.68 -1.34 -10.35
CA LYS A 103 -16.51 -2.05 -9.86
C LYS A 103 -15.45 -1.04 -9.46
N TYR A 104 -14.95 -1.17 -8.25
CA TYR A 104 -13.95 -0.28 -7.67
C TYR A 104 -12.67 -1.03 -7.34
N ILE A 105 -11.55 -0.34 -7.43
CA ILE A 105 -10.28 -0.73 -6.85
C ILE A 105 -10.15 0.08 -5.56
N VAL A 106 -10.08 -0.62 -4.42
CA VAL A 106 -9.87 -0.04 -3.10
C VAL A 106 -8.43 -0.34 -2.70
N GLU A 107 -7.64 0.71 -2.57
CA GLU A 107 -6.22 0.70 -2.22
C GLU A 107 -6.07 1.34 -0.83
N PHE A 108 -5.35 0.73 0.10
CA PHE A 108 -5.10 1.34 1.41
C PHE A 108 -3.84 0.78 2.08
N VAL A 109 -3.19 1.63 2.88
CA VAL A 109 -2.04 1.27 3.71
C VAL A 109 -2.42 1.32 5.17
N LEU A 110 -2.05 0.25 5.88
CA LEU A 110 -2.13 0.16 7.32
C LEU A 110 -0.76 0.41 7.92
N HIS A 111 -0.63 1.45 8.73
CA HIS A 111 0.55 1.63 9.57
C HIS A 111 0.34 0.97 10.93
N PRO A 112 1.38 0.31 11.46
CA PRO A 112 1.31 -0.23 12.80
C PRO A 112 1.28 0.91 13.82
N THR A 113 0.58 0.70 14.92
CA THR A 113 0.59 1.59 16.09
C THR A 113 1.72 1.26 17.05
N LEU A 114 2.45 0.16 16.79
CA LEU A 114 3.62 -0.31 17.55
C LEU A 114 4.83 -0.43 16.62
N ASP A 115 6.02 -0.02 17.09
CA ASP A 115 7.25 0.04 16.28
C ASP A 115 7.83 -1.33 15.88
N ASN A 116 7.26 -2.44 16.37
CA ASN A 116 7.74 -3.80 16.12
C ASN A 116 7.08 -4.48 14.91
N LYS A 117 6.18 -3.80 14.23
CA LYS A 117 5.44 -4.30 13.06
C LYS A 117 5.82 -3.51 11.82
N GLU A 118 5.58 -4.10 10.66
CA GLU A 118 5.74 -3.40 9.38
C GLU A 118 4.39 -2.88 8.88
N ALA A 119 4.40 -1.79 8.12
CA ALA A 119 3.20 -1.36 7.42
C ALA A 119 2.78 -2.37 6.34
N ARG A 120 1.49 -2.40 6.04
CA ARG A 120 0.88 -3.37 5.12
C ARG A 120 0.08 -2.62 4.06
N SER A 121 0.30 -2.94 2.80
CA SER A 121 -0.44 -2.37 1.68
C SER A 121 -1.50 -3.34 1.21
N PHE A 122 -2.69 -2.86 0.87
CA PHE A 122 -3.79 -3.67 0.39
C PHE A 122 -4.33 -3.13 -0.92
N VAL A 123 -4.67 -4.06 -1.82
CA VAL A 123 -5.47 -3.77 -3.02
C VAL A 123 -6.60 -4.79 -3.12
N VAL A 124 -7.82 -4.27 -3.20
CA VAL A 124 -9.04 -5.07 -3.16
C VAL A 124 -9.99 -4.66 -4.29
N GLY A 125 -10.41 -5.64 -5.09
CA GLY A 125 -11.44 -5.44 -6.11
C GLY A 125 -12.82 -5.56 -5.49
N VAL A 126 -13.57 -4.44 -5.46
CA VAL A 126 -14.90 -4.36 -4.84
C VAL A 126 -15.96 -4.14 -5.92
N GLY A 127 -16.79 -5.15 -6.16
CA GLY A 127 -17.94 -5.07 -7.04
C GLY A 127 -19.22 -4.86 -6.26
N ILE A 128 -20.09 -3.97 -6.76
CA ILE A 128 -21.46 -3.82 -6.27
C ILE A 128 -22.43 -4.22 -7.37
N ASN A 129 -23.32 -5.16 -7.08
CA ASN A 129 -24.41 -5.50 -7.99
C ASN A 129 -25.63 -5.96 -7.22
N ASN A 130 -26.82 -5.50 -7.61
CA ASN A 130 -28.08 -5.75 -6.90
C ASN A 130 -27.95 -5.58 -5.38
N ASN A 131 -27.27 -4.51 -4.96
CA ASN A 131 -27.01 -4.17 -3.55
C ASN A 131 -26.15 -5.21 -2.79
N GLN A 132 -25.55 -6.17 -3.48
CA GLN A 132 -24.58 -7.14 -2.95
C GLN A 132 -23.16 -6.65 -3.20
N VAL A 133 -22.28 -6.93 -2.24
CA VAL A 133 -20.84 -6.65 -2.30
C VAL A 133 -20.13 -7.96 -2.61
N TYR A 134 -19.20 -7.96 -3.57
CA TYR A 134 -18.42 -9.15 -3.93
C TYR A 134 -17.00 -8.78 -4.36
N ASN A 135 -16.06 -9.71 -4.17
CA ASN A 135 -14.72 -9.61 -4.73
C ASN A 135 -14.74 -9.93 -6.23
N PHE A 136 -13.93 -9.23 -7.02
CA PHE A 136 -13.62 -9.62 -8.39
C PHE A 136 -12.10 -9.77 -8.58
N PRO A 137 -11.65 -10.58 -9.56
CA PRO A 137 -10.22 -10.79 -9.77
C PRO A 137 -9.52 -9.51 -10.29
N LEU A 138 -8.43 -9.15 -9.61
CA LEU A 138 -7.49 -8.12 -10.02
C LEU A 138 -6.59 -8.63 -11.15
N THR A 139 -6.20 -7.73 -12.04
CA THR A 139 -5.18 -7.96 -13.07
C THR A 139 -3.78 -7.70 -12.52
N ASP A 140 -2.75 -8.20 -13.22
CA ASP A 140 -1.34 -7.99 -12.84
C ASP A 140 -0.90 -6.53 -12.81
N ARG A 141 -1.66 -5.62 -13.43
CA ARG A 141 -1.37 -4.18 -13.45
C ARG A 141 -2.06 -3.42 -12.34
N GLU A 142 -2.99 -4.06 -11.62
CA GLU A 142 -3.79 -3.43 -10.59
C GLU A 142 -3.18 -3.58 -9.20
N PHE A 143 -2.21 -4.48 -8.98
CA PHE A 143 -1.58 -4.69 -7.66
C PHE A 143 -0.17 -5.30 -7.78
N SER A 144 0.68 -4.99 -6.81
CA SER A 144 2.07 -5.44 -6.70
C SER A 144 2.15 -6.77 -5.95
N ARG A 145 2.63 -7.85 -6.59
CA ARG A 145 2.75 -9.17 -5.95
C ARG A 145 4.11 -9.84 -6.19
N PRO A 146 4.53 -10.79 -5.33
CA PRO A 146 5.76 -11.54 -5.55
C PRO A 146 5.69 -12.29 -6.90
N TYR A 147 6.79 -12.22 -7.67
CA TYR A 147 6.91 -12.93 -8.94
C TYR A 147 6.67 -14.44 -8.72
N GLY A 148 5.74 -15.04 -9.49
CA GLY A 148 5.40 -16.47 -9.39
C GLY A 148 4.13 -16.80 -8.58
N SER A 149 3.44 -15.82 -7.99
CA SER A 149 2.12 -16.02 -7.34
C SER A 149 0.94 -16.00 -8.34
N ILE A 150 1.22 -16.10 -9.64
CA ILE A 150 0.25 -16.12 -10.72
C ILE A 150 -0.43 -17.50 -10.76
N LYS A 151 -1.66 -17.61 -10.26
CA LYS A 151 -2.57 -18.68 -10.69
C LYS A 151 -3.28 -18.20 -11.94
N VAL A 152 -2.77 -18.58 -13.11
CA VAL A 152 -3.50 -18.44 -14.37
C VAL A 152 -4.61 -19.50 -14.33
N PRO A 153 -5.89 -19.15 -14.49
CA PRO A 153 -6.90 -20.16 -14.77
C PRO A 153 -6.56 -20.82 -16.11
N GLU A 154 -6.40 -22.14 -16.13
CA GLU A 154 -6.46 -22.92 -17.38
C GLU A 154 -7.83 -22.76 -18.05
#